data_AF-A0A0A2MT30-F1
#
_entry.id   AF-A0A0A2MT30-F1
#
_cell.length_a   1.000
_cell.length_b   1.000
_cell.length_c   1.000
_cell.angle_alpha   90.00
_cell.angle_beta   90.00
_cell.angle_gamma   90.00
#
_symmetry.space_group_name_H-M   'P 1'
#
loop_
_entity.id
_entity.type
_entity.pdbx_description
1 polymer ?
#
loop_
_entity_poly.entity_id
_entity_poly.type
_entity_poly.pdbx_seq_one_letter_code
_entity_poly.pdbx_strand_id
1 'polypeptide(L)'
;MKIIEAGSLRITLTEQGDDIRAVADDNAILLAGQSLAGAEKVILKNFHILYDIFRPYITDVVTANDIEHISLNITFYFTYMYSRWRIQYPEANYSLIISNNDCRGLTAADEIIHYFKKVDKANWRAKSACLLDMSTEEFDVFYYNREQFYNK
;
A
#
# COMPACT_ATOMS: atom_id res chain seq x y z
N MET A 1 -13.54 11.22 15.67
CA MET A 1 -12.86 11.54 14.39
C MET A 1 -11.47 12.09 14.71
N LYS A 2 -10.44 11.67 13.98
CA LYS A 2 -9.05 12.13 14.11
C LYS A 2 -8.44 12.27 12.71
N ILE A 3 -7.61 13.29 12.49
CA ILE A 3 -6.83 13.44 11.26
C ILE A 3 -5.37 13.16 11.60
N ILE A 4 -4.71 12.37 10.76
CA ILE A 4 -3.28 12.07 10.85
C ILE A 4 -2.61 12.37 9.50
N GLU A 5 -1.29 12.51 9.53
CA GLU A 5 -0.49 12.85 8.35
C GLU A 5 0.55 11.76 8.10
N ALA A 6 0.67 11.33 6.84
CA ALA A 6 1.65 10.36 6.37
C ALA A 6 2.41 10.97 5.18
N GLY A 7 3.56 11.58 5.47
CA GLY A 7 4.21 12.48 4.50
C GLY A 7 3.36 13.72 4.27
N SER A 8 3.12 14.06 3.00
CA SER A 8 2.19 15.14 2.63
C SER A 8 0.72 14.73 2.61
N LEU A 9 0.41 13.43 2.79
CA LEU A 9 -0.93 12.87 2.66
C LEU A 9 -1.71 12.98 3.97
N ARG A 10 -3.00 13.34 3.86
CA ARG A 10 -3.92 13.46 5.00
C ARG A 10 -4.84 12.25 5.06
N ILE A 11 -4.88 11.61 6.23
CA ILE A 11 -5.74 10.44 6.48
C ILE A 11 -6.75 10.81 7.56
N THR A 12 -8.03 10.60 7.26
CA THR A 12 -9.12 10.77 8.22
C THR A 12 -9.48 9.44 8.85
N LEU A 13 -9.39 9.37 10.18
CA LEU A 13 -9.79 8.22 11.00
C LEU A 13 -11.13 8.52 11.68
N THR A 14 -12.10 7.64 11.47
CA THR A 14 -13.45 7.75 12.06
C THR A 14 -13.84 6.44 12.71
N GLU A 15 -14.33 6.50 13.95
CA GLU A 15 -14.90 5.35 14.64
C GLU A 15 -16.19 4.92 13.96
N GLN A 16 -16.34 3.62 13.71
CA GLN A 16 -17.51 3.01 13.11
C GLN A 16 -17.84 1.73 13.89
N GLY A 17 -18.55 1.88 15.01
CA GLY A 17 -18.75 0.78 15.97
C GLY A 17 -17.43 0.47 16.70
N ASP A 18 -17.04 -0.81 16.71
CA ASP A 18 -15.76 -1.28 17.29
C ASP A 18 -14.58 -1.22 16.29
N ASP A 19 -14.83 -0.67 15.10
CA ASP A 19 -13.87 -0.59 14.00
C ASP A 19 -13.46 0.87 13.71
N ILE A 20 -12.32 1.05 13.05
CA ILE A 20 -11.88 2.37 12.56
C ILE A 20 -11.92 2.40 11.04
N ARG A 21 -12.67 3.33 10.47
CA ARG A 21 -12.58 3.67 9.05
C ARG A 21 -11.44 4.66 8.83
N ALA A 22 -10.49 4.31 7.97
CA ALA A 22 -9.43 5.19 7.53
C ALA A 22 -9.68 5.59 6.06
N VAL A 23 -9.62 6.88 5.76
CA VAL A 23 -9.87 7.44 4.42
C VAL A 23 -8.74 8.38 4.03
N ALA A 24 -8.19 8.21 2.83
CA ALA A 24 -7.23 9.11 2.21
C ALA A 24 -7.48 9.15 0.70
N ASP A 25 -7.65 10.35 0.15
CA ASP A 25 -8.04 10.56 -1.24
C ASP A 25 -9.26 9.71 -1.64
N ASP A 26 -9.10 8.86 -2.66
CA ASP A 26 -10.13 7.94 -3.17
C ASP A 26 -10.10 6.56 -2.48
N ASN A 27 -9.20 6.35 -1.53
CA ASN A 27 -8.99 5.08 -0.85
C ASN A 27 -9.58 5.09 0.55
N ALA A 28 -10.28 4.02 0.89
CA ALA A 28 -10.85 3.83 2.22
C ALA A 28 -10.72 2.38 2.65
N ILE A 29 -10.35 2.16 3.90
CA ILE A 29 -10.27 0.84 4.52
C ILE A 29 -11.01 0.82 5.86
N LEU A 30 -11.40 -0.38 6.28
CA LEU A 30 -11.97 -0.63 7.60
C LEU A 30 -10.98 -1.47 8.43
N LEU A 31 -10.45 -0.87 9.49
CA LEU A 31 -9.53 -1.47 10.44
C LEU A 31 -10.33 -2.05 11.59
N ALA A 32 -10.65 -3.33 11.46
CA ALA A 32 -11.56 -3.96 12.38
C ALA A 32 -10.89 -4.31 13.72
N GLY A 33 -11.63 -4.10 14.82
CA GLY A 33 -11.16 -4.32 16.19
C GLY A 33 -9.93 -3.49 16.58
N GLN A 34 -9.82 -2.25 16.07
CA GLN A 34 -8.76 -1.30 16.42
C GLN A 34 -9.33 -0.10 17.16
N SER A 35 -8.54 0.50 18.05
CA SER A 35 -8.82 1.84 18.57
C SER A 35 -8.25 2.90 17.62
N LEU A 36 -8.70 4.15 17.73
CA LEU A 36 -8.13 5.26 16.96
C LEU A 36 -6.61 5.37 17.10
N ALA A 37 -6.10 5.24 18.33
CA ALA A 37 -4.66 5.30 18.60
C ALA A 37 -3.91 4.07 18.05
N GLY A 38 -4.53 2.89 18.07
CA GLY A 38 -3.98 1.68 17.46
C GLY A 38 -3.88 1.80 15.94
N ALA A 39 -4.97 2.24 15.31
CA ALA A 39 -5.06 2.47 13.87
C ALA A 39 -4.00 3.46 13.38
N GLU A 40 -3.90 4.62 14.02
CA GLU A 40 -2.85 5.62 13.73
C GLU A 40 -1.44 5.01 13.82
N LYS A 41 -1.14 4.35 14.93
CA LYS A 41 0.19 3.77 15.15
C LYS A 41 0.55 2.75 14.07
N VAL A 42 -0.39 1.89 13.69
CA VAL A 42 -0.16 0.85 12.68
C VAL A 42 0.00 1.47 11.29
N ILE A 43 -0.89 2.38 10.90
CA ILE A 43 -0.82 3.07 9.60
C ILE A 43 0.51 3.81 9.47
N LEU A 44 0.85 4.69 10.41
CA LEU A 44 2.06 5.51 10.32
C LEU A 44 3.33 4.64 10.34
N LYS A 45 3.36 3.58 11.15
CA LYS A 45 4.50 2.68 11.20
C LYS A 45 4.70 1.94 9.86
N ASN A 46 3.62 1.39 9.29
CA ASN A 46 3.70 0.68 8.01
C ASN A 46 4.03 1.63 6.86
N PHE A 47 3.46 2.84 6.87
CA PHE A 47 3.78 3.88 5.90
C PHE A 47 5.28 4.21 5.91
N HIS A 48 5.86 4.46 7.10
CA HIS A 48 7.29 4.76 7.20
C HIS A 48 8.18 3.61 6.73
N ILE A 49 7.83 2.37 7.05
CA ILE A 49 8.56 1.19 6.56
C ILE A 49 8.59 1.17 5.04
N LEU A 50 7.42 1.32 4.41
CA LEU A 50 7.31 1.30 2.94
C LEU A 50 7.98 2.49 2.29
N TYR A 51 7.81 3.68 2.86
CA TYR A 51 8.45 4.89 2.37
C TYR A 51 9.97 4.73 2.40
N ASP A 52 10.55 4.24 3.50
CA ASP A 52 11.99 4.02 3.61
C ASP A 52 12.50 2.95 2.61
N ILE A 53 11.71 1.91 2.34
CA ILE A 53 12.03 0.88 1.35
C ILE A 53 12.06 1.45 -0.08
N PHE A 54 11.09 2.30 -0.43
CA PHE A 54 10.93 2.83 -1.78
C PHE A 54 11.65 4.16 -2.02
N ARG A 55 12.05 4.86 -0.97
CA ARG A 55 12.79 6.12 -1.03
C ARG A 55 14.03 6.08 -1.95
N PRO A 56 14.84 5.00 -2.02
CA PRO A 56 15.98 4.93 -2.93
C PRO A 56 15.61 5.02 -4.41
N TYR A 57 14.36 4.75 -4.79
CA TYR A 57 13.88 4.80 -6.17
C TYR A 57 13.34 6.18 -6.57
N ILE A 58 13.43 7.18 -5.69
CA ILE A 58 13.07 8.55 -6.04
C ILE A 58 14.06 9.07 -7.08
N THR A 59 13.53 9.46 -8.24
CA THR A 59 14.25 10.00 -9.39
C THR A 59 13.52 11.24 -9.93
N ASP A 60 13.96 11.76 -11.07
CA ASP A 60 13.22 12.75 -11.87
C ASP A 60 11.94 12.18 -12.49
N VAL A 61 11.89 10.85 -12.66
CA VAL A 61 10.75 10.13 -13.25
C VAL A 61 9.77 9.65 -12.17
N VAL A 62 10.27 9.08 -11.07
CA VAL A 62 9.48 8.61 -9.92
C VAL A 62 9.69 9.59 -8.77
N THR A 63 8.68 10.40 -8.50
CA THR A 63 8.78 11.50 -7.54
C THR A 63 8.59 11.03 -6.10
N ALA A 64 9.00 11.86 -5.13
CA ALA A 64 8.68 11.61 -3.72
C ALA A 64 7.17 11.49 -3.47
N ASN A 65 6.35 12.27 -4.19
CA ASN A 65 4.89 12.20 -4.11
C ASN A 65 4.36 10.83 -4.59
N ASP A 66 4.93 10.29 -5.67
CA ASP A 66 4.59 8.94 -6.14
C ASP A 66 4.88 7.90 -5.04
N ILE A 67 6.05 8.01 -4.39
CA ILE A 67 6.43 7.10 -3.31
C ILE A 67 5.52 7.23 -2.08
N GLU A 68 5.09 8.43 -1.70
CA GLU A 68 4.14 8.62 -0.59
C GLU A 68 2.81 7.92 -0.88
N HIS A 69 2.22 8.14 -2.06
CA HIS A 69 0.94 7.52 -2.40
C HIS A 69 1.04 6.00 -2.51
N ILE A 70 2.10 5.48 -3.14
CA ILE A 70 2.32 4.02 -3.24
C ILE A 70 2.49 3.40 -1.86
N SER A 71 3.29 4.03 -0.99
CA SER A 71 3.50 3.57 0.38
C SER A 71 2.20 3.56 1.18
N LEU A 72 1.33 4.56 0.99
CA LEU A 72 0.03 4.61 1.65
C LEU A 72 -0.94 3.56 1.09
N ASN A 73 -1.01 3.36 -0.23
CA ASN A 73 -1.88 2.36 -0.85
C ASN A 73 -1.54 0.95 -0.37
N ILE A 74 -0.24 0.60 -0.39
CA ILE A 74 0.25 -0.68 0.12
C ILE A 74 -0.04 -0.81 1.63
N THR A 75 0.19 0.26 2.41
CA THR A 75 -0.17 0.29 3.84
C THR A 75 -1.64 -0.03 4.05
N PHE A 76 -2.51 0.60 3.28
CA PHE A 76 -3.95 0.41 3.40
C PHE A 76 -4.36 -1.02 3.07
N TYR A 77 -3.86 -1.56 1.96
CA TYR A 77 -4.13 -2.92 1.55
C TYR A 77 -3.74 -3.95 2.63
N PHE A 78 -2.48 -3.93 3.06
CA PHE A 78 -1.98 -4.91 4.01
C PHE A 78 -2.59 -4.76 5.39
N THR A 79 -2.80 -3.52 5.85
CA THR A 79 -3.41 -3.30 7.17
C THR A 79 -4.85 -3.79 7.19
N TYR A 80 -5.63 -3.53 6.13
CA TYR A 80 -6.96 -4.11 5.97
C TYR A 80 -6.93 -5.64 6.01
N MET A 81 -6.06 -6.26 5.22
CA MET A 81 -5.94 -7.71 5.12
C MET A 81 -5.55 -8.34 6.47
N TYR A 82 -4.53 -7.80 7.14
CA TYR A 82 -4.08 -8.32 8.44
C TYR A 82 -5.12 -8.11 9.54
N SER A 83 -5.83 -6.97 9.56
CA SER A 83 -6.96 -6.76 10.48
C SER A 83 -8.04 -7.81 10.29
N ARG A 84 -8.38 -8.14 9.04
CA ARG A 84 -9.35 -9.21 8.73
C ARG A 84 -8.86 -10.59 9.17
N TRP A 85 -7.60 -10.91 8.91
CA TRP A 85 -7.02 -12.20 9.31
C TRP A 85 -6.95 -12.36 10.83
N ARG A 86 -6.65 -11.31 11.59
CA ARG A 86 -6.68 -11.37 13.06
C ARG A 86 -8.04 -11.73 13.61
N ILE A 87 -9.11 -11.23 12.99
CA ILE A 87 -10.49 -11.55 13.41
C ILE A 87 -10.85 -12.98 13.02
N GLN A 88 -10.49 -13.40 11.81
CA GLN A 88 -10.83 -14.72 11.30
C GLN A 88 -10.00 -15.84 11.97
N TYR A 89 -8.78 -15.53 12.38
CA TYR A 89 -7.81 -16.49 12.93
C TYR A 89 -7.17 -15.92 14.21
N PRO A 90 -7.94 -15.76 15.31
CA PRO A 90 -7.46 -15.12 16.54
C PRO A 90 -6.27 -15.85 17.17
N GLU A 91 -6.20 -17.18 17.01
CA GLU A 91 -5.15 -18.04 17.54
C GLU A 91 -3.77 -17.79 16.89
N ALA A 92 -3.74 -17.25 15.67
CA ALA A 92 -2.50 -17.09 14.89
C ALA A 92 -1.69 -15.85 15.29
N ASN A 93 -2.30 -14.92 16.05
CA ASN A 93 -1.68 -13.69 16.53
C ASN A 93 -0.83 -12.94 15.46
N TYR A 94 -1.39 -12.79 14.26
CA TYR A 94 -0.69 -12.13 13.14
C TYR A 94 -0.17 -10.75 13.53
N SER A 95 1.03 -10.39 13.07
CA SER A 95 1.51 -9.01 13.18
C SER A 95 0.70 -8.11 12.25
N LEU A 96 0.33 -6.90 12.70
CA LEU A 96 -0.21 -5.86 11.81
C LEU A 96 0.90 -5.06 11.10
N ILE A 97 2.16 -5.38 11.37
CA ILE A 97 3.32 -4.71 10.78
C ILE A 97 3.78 -5.47 9.56
N ILE A 98 3.90 -4.75 8.44
CA ILE A 98 4.35 -5.26 7.13
C ILE A 98 5.81 -5.74 7.24
N SER A 99 6.09 -6.91 6.68
CA SER A 99 7.46 -7.43 6.58
C SER A 99 8.11 -7.04 5.25
N ASN A 100 9.45 -7.09 5.19
CA ASN A 100 10.17 -6.83 3.93
C ASN A 100 9.76 -7.78 2.78
N ASN A 101 9.31 -8.99 3.10
CA ASN A 101 8.86 -9.95 2.09
C ASN A 101 7.53 -9.53 1.46
N ASP A 102 6.63 -8.92 2.25
CA ASP A 102 5.36 -8.40 1.76
C ASP A 102 5.58 -7.27 0.74
N CYS A 103 6.59 -6.42 0.99
CA CYS A 103 6.97 -5.31 0.10
C CYS A 103 7.50 -5.77 -1.27
N ARG A 104 7.93 -7.04 -1.38
CA ARG A 104 8.40 -7.66 -2.63
C ARG A 104 7.38 -8.65 -3.21
N GLY A 105 6.21 -8.76 -2.58
CA GLY A 105 5.15 -9.65 -3.00
C GLY A 105 4.35 -9.11 -4.18
N LEU A 106 3.57 -9.99 -4.81
CA LEU A 106 2.70 -9.64 -5.95
C LEU A 106 1.73 -8.50 -5.62
N THR A 107 1.19 -8.49 -4.40
CA THR A 107 0.31 -7.42 -3.92
C THR A 107 0.95 -6.05 -3.98
N ALA A 108 2.18 -5.90 -3.47
CA ALA A 108 2.88 -4.62 -3.52
C ALA A 108 3.11 -4.19 -4.98
N ALA A 109 3.45 -5.14 -5.85
CA ALA A 109 3.59 -4.87 -7.28
C ALA A 109 2.27 -4.45 -7.93
N ASP A 110 1.15 -5.06 -7.59
CA ASP A 110 -0.16 -4.67 -8.12
C ASP A 110 -0.54 -3.25 -7.73
N GLU A 111 -0.30 -2.86 -6.47
CA GLU A 111 -0.58 -1.50 -5.98
C GLU A 111 0.29 -0.45 -6.69
N ILE A 112 1.58 -0.75 -6.93
CA ILE A 112 2.49 0.09 -7.73
C ILE A 112 1.94 0.28 -9.14
N ILE A 113 1.60 -0.83 -9.81
CA ILE A 113 1.11 -0.81 -11.19
C ILE A 113 -0.22 -0.08 -11.30
N HIS A 114 -1.13 -0.32 -10.36
CA HIS A 114 -2.43 0.35 -10.32
C HIS A 114 -2.24 1.85 -10.17
N TYR A 115 -1.40 2.28 -9.23
CA TYR A 115 -1.12 3.70 -9.01
C TYR A 115 -0.63 4.37 -10.29
N PHE A 116 0.43 3.87 -10.91
CA PHE A 116 1.00 4.52 -12.09
C PHE A 116 0.05 4.49 -13.29
N LYS A 117 -0.74 3.43 -13.48
CA LYS A 117 -1.79 3.42 -14.53
C LYS A 117 -2.85 4.49 -14.31
N LYS A 118 -3.15 4.84 -13.06
CA LYS A 118 -4.11 5.88 -12.72
C LYS A 118 -3.53 7.27 -13.01
N VAL A 119 -2.31 7.53 -12.57
CA VAL A 119 -1.73 8.90 -12.58
C VAL A 119 -0.90 9.23 -13.82
N ASP A 120 -0.33 8.23 -14.51
CA ASP A 120 0.54 8.42 -15.68
C ASP A 120 0.39 7.29 -16.70
N LYS A 121 -0.71 7.33 -17.47
CA LYS A 121 -1.04 6.31 -18.48
C LYS A 121 -0.01 6.17 -19.61
N ALA A 122 0.82 7.17 -19.86
CA ALA A 122 1.82 7.11 -20.91
C ALA A 122 3.06 6.33 -20.45
N ASN A 123 3.52 6.57 -19.22
CA ASN A 123 4.80 6.04 -18.73
C ASN A 123 4.67 4.98 -17.63
N TRP A 124 3.46 4.54 -17.30
CA TRP A 124 3.24 3.63 -16.16
C TRP A 124 4.11 2.36 -16.20
N ARG A 125 4.40 1.82 -17.39
CA ARG A 125 5.26 0.63 -17.54
C ARG A 125 6.69 0.91 -17.05
N ALA A 126 7.33 1.93 -17.61
CA ALA A 126 8.68 2.31 -17.24
C ALA A 126 8.79 2.68 -15.75
N LYS A 127 7.80 3.42 -15.23
CA LYS A 127 7.74 3.78 -13.80
C LYS A 127 7.57 2.57 -12.89
N SER A 128 6.68 1.65 -13.25
CA SER A 128 6.45 0.42 -12.49
C SER A 128 7.69 -0.49 -12.53
N ALA A 129 8.31 -0.65 -13.71
CA ALA A 129 9.54 -1.43 -13.87
C ALA A 129 10.67 -0.87 -12.99
N CYS A 130 10.87 0.45 -13.01
CA CYS A 130 11.86 1.13 -12.18
C CYS A 130 11.65 0.85 -10.68
N LEU A 131 10.42 0.99 -10.19
CA LEU A 131 10.13 0.82 -8.76
C LEU A 131 10.15 -0.65 -8.31
N LEU A 132 9.95 -1.58 -9.25
CA LEU A 132 10.04 -3.02 -9.03
C LEU A 132 11.45 -3.58 -9.23
N ASP A 133 12.44 -2.72 -9.51
CA ASP A 133 13.82 -3.10 -9.80
C ASP A 133 13.92 -4.12 -10.96
N MET A 134 13.16 -3.86 -12.03
CA MET A 134 13.11 -4.67 -13.25
C MET A 134 13.47 -3.83 -14.47
N SER A 135 14.05 -4.48 -15.48
CA SER A 135 14.06 -3.93 -16.84
C SER A 135 12.63 -3.84 -17.39
N THR A 136 12.45 -3.04 -18.45
CA THR A 136 11.11 -2.92 -19.08
C THR A 136 10.67 -4.24 -19.70
N GLU A 137 11.61 -5.01 -20.25
CA GLU A 137 11.37 -6.32 -20.83
C GLU A 137 10.95 -7.35 -19.77
N GLU A 138 11.64 -7.39 -18.62
CA GLU A 138 11.25 -8.24 -17.49
C GLU A 138 9.87 -7.85 -16.95
N PHE A 139 9.60 -6.55 -16.87
CA PHE A 139 8.31 -6.04 -16.42
C PHE A 139 7.18 -6.44 -17.37
N ASP A 140 7.37 -6.38 -18.69
CA ASP A 140 6.34 -6.77 -19.64
C ASP A 140 5.99 -8.26 -19.53
N VAL A 141 6.99 -9.13 -19.32
CA VAL A 141 6.77 -10.57 -19.05
C VAL A 141 6.03 -10.77 -17.72
N PHE A 142 6.48 -10.09 -16.67
CA PHE A 142 5.84 -10.13 -15.35
C PHE A 142 4.37 -9.70 -15.44
N TYR A 143 4.11 -8.55 -16.05
CA TYR A 143 2.78 -7.96 -16.16
C TYR A 143 1.85 -8.81 -17.03
N TYR A 144 2.33 -9.37 -18.14
CA TYR A 144 1.55 -10.32 -18.93
C TYR A 144 1.07 -11.52 -18.09
N ASN A 145 1.95 -12.08 -17.26
CA ASN A 145 1.58 -13.18 -16.36
C ASN A 145 0.56 -12.75 -15.29
N ARG A 146 0.65 -11.50 -14.80
CA ARG A 146 -0.36 -10.93 -13.89
C ARG A 146 -1.72 -10.80 -14.58
N GLU A 147 -1.78 -10.30 -15.81
CA GLU A 147 -3.04 -10.20 -16.57
C GLU A 147 -3.67 -11.57 -16.81
N GLN A 148 -2.88 -12.58 -17.15
CA GLN A 148 -3.37 -13.95 -17.33
C GLN A 148 -3.90 -14.58 -16.04
N PHE A 149 -3.43 -14.14 -14.86
CA PHE A 149 -3.99 -14.58 -13.59
C PHE A 149 -5.37 -13.98 -13.32
N TYR A 150 -5.58 -12.70 -13.65
CA TYR A 150 -6.85 -12.00 -13.42
C TYR A 150 -7.94 -12.28 -14.47
N ASN A 151 -7.56 -12.64 -15.69
CA ASN A 151 -8.48 -12.92 -16.80
C ASN A 151 -8.90 -14.41 -16.90
N LYS A 152 -8.66 -15.20 -15.84
CA LYS A 152 -9.15 -16.57 -15.68
C LYS A 152 -10.40 -16.60 -14.81
#